data_AF-A0A5R8YS32-F1
#
_entry.id   AF-A0A5R8YS32-F1
#
_cell.length_a   1.000
_cell.length_b   1.000
_cell.length_c   1.000
_cell.angle_alpha   90.00
_cell.angle_beta   90.00
_cell.angle_gamma   90.00
#
_symmetry.space_group_name_H-M   'P 1'
#
loop_
_entity.id
_entity.type
_entity.pdbx_description
1 polymer ?
#
loop_
_entity_poly.entity_id
_entity_poly.type
_entity_poly.pdbx_seq_one_letter_code
_entity_poly.pdbx_strand_id
1 'polypeptide(L)'
;MVAAQAGIPDEVEFATKPILARQMLARALDGGLPVSWATADEAYGMDYKFRSFLERRGVSYVVAVPKNQMVAGATVRADTLGHMGPSRRKPPPTWHAMPSTRSRPGTGCCP
;
A
#
# COMPACT_ATOMS: atom_id res chain seq x y z
N MET A 1 5.10 -21.55 19.88
CA MET A 1 5.26 -21.08 21.27
C MET A 1 5.11 -19.56 21.41
N VAL A 2 5.70 -18.73 20.53
CA VAL A 2 5.58 -17.25 20.64
C VAL A 2 4.16 -16.71 20.42
N ALA A 3 3.37 -17.29 19.50
CA ALA A 3 2.02 -16.81 19.17
C ALA A 3 1.01 -16.93 20.34
N ALA A 4 0.98 -18.08 21.02
CA ALA A 4 0.13 -18.28 22.20
C ALA A 4 0.49 -17.33 23.35
N GLN A 5 1.78 -17.04 23.55
CA GLN A 5 2.24 -16.06 24.54
C GLN A 5 1.79 -14.63 24.20
N ALA A 6 1.57 -14.35 22.92
CA ALA A 6 1.03 -13.08 22.41
C ALA A 6 -0.51 -13.04 22.39
N GLY A 7 -1.19 -14.08 22.90
CA GLY A 7 -2.65 -14.15 22.94
C GLY A 7 -3.31 -14.39 21.57
N ILE A 8 -2.57 -14.96 20.62
CA ILE A 8 -3.11 -15.31 19.30
C ILE A 8 -3.77 -16.70 19.41
N PRO A 9 -5.08 -16.83 19.10
CA PRO A 9 -5.77 -18.13 19.12
C PRO A 9 -5.17 -19.13 18.13
N ASP A 10 -5.26 -20.42 18.45
CA ASP A 10 -4.68 -21.50 17.64
C ASP A 10 -5.35 -21.64 16.26
N GLU A 11 -6.56 -21.11 16.11
CA GLU A 11 -7.30 -21.08 14.85
C GLU A 11 -6.77 -20.01 13.86
N VAL A 12 -5.89 -19.10 14.32
CA VAL A 12 -5.31 -18.07 13.47
C VAL A 12 -4.17 -18.66 12.65
N GLU A 13 -4.45 -18.93 11.38
CA GLU A 13 -3.45 -19.41 10.43
C GLU A 13 -2.37 -18.36 10.14
N PHE A 14 -1.15 -18.85 9.86
CA PHE A 14 -0.05 -17.99 9.45
C PHE A 14 -0.31 -17.37 8.08
N ALA A 15 -0.14 -16.05 7.99
CA ALA A 15 -0.15 -15.30 6.74
C ALA A 15 1.20 -14.63 6.51
N THR A 16 1.72 -14.71 5.28
CA THR A 16 2.93 -13.95 4.90
C THR A 16 2.64 -12.45 4.97
N LYS A 17 3.69 -11.62 5.14
CA LYS A 17 3.57 -10.15 5.24
C LYS A 17 2.62 -9.55 4.18
N PRO A 18 2.74 -9.86 2.87
CA PRO A 18 1.85 -9.30 1.86
C PRO A 18 0.40 -9.78 1.98
N ILE A 19 0.18 -11.04 2.37
CA ILE A 19 -1.17 -11.59 2.58
C ILE A 19 -1.82 -10.89 3.78
N LEU A 20 -1.11 -10.83 4.91
CA LEU A 20 -1.61 -10.20 6.12
C LEU A 20 -1.90 -8.72 5.91
N ALA A 21 -1.03 -7.98 5.22
CA ALA A 21 -1.26 -6.57 4.92
C ALA A 21 -2.49 -6.34 4.03
N ARG A 22 -2.74 -7.21 3.02
CA ARG A 22 -3.98 -7.11 2.23
C ARG A 22 -5.22 -7.35 3.08
N GLN A 23 -5.19 -8.31 4.00
CA GLN A 23 -6.31 -8.56 4.91
C GLN A 23 -6.55 -7.37 5.84
N MET A 24 -5.47 -6.79 6.40
CA MET A 24 -5.56 -5.60 7.26
C MET A 24 -6.11 -4.40 6.50
N LEU A 25 -5.61 -4.13 5.29
CA LEU A 25 -6.12 -3.04 4.45
C LEU A 25 -7.57 -3.27 4.03
N ALA A 26 -7.94 -4.49 3.66
CA ALA A 26 -9.33 -4.81 3.31
C ALA A 26 -10.26 -4.46 4.47
N ARG A 27 -9.96 -4.93 5.68
CA ARG A 27 -10.74 -4.60 6.89
C ARG A 27 -10.80 -3.09 7.15
N ALA A 28 -9.68 -2.38 7.03
CA ALA A 28 -9.63 -0.93 7.23
C ALA A 28 -10.54 -0.19 6.24
N LEU A 29 -10.46 -0.55 4.95
CA LEU A 29 -11.23 0.08 3.89
C LEU A 29 -12.71 -0.30 3.96
N ASP A 30 -13.04 -1.57 4.21
CA ASP A 30 -14.42 -2.05 4.37
C ASP A 30 -15.06 -1.46 5.64
N GLY A 31 -14.27 -1.17 6.67
CA GLY A 31 -14.68 -0.45 7.88
C GLY A 31 -14.86 1.06 7.69
N GLY A 32 -14.71 1.58 6.47
CA GLY A 32 -14.93 3.00 6.16
C GLY A 32 -13.83 3.95 6.63
N LEU A 33 -12.63 3.44 6.98
CA LEU A 33 -11.52 4.31 7.31
C LEU A 33 -11.14 5.15 6.08
N PRO A 34 -10.91 6.46 6.22
CA PRO A 34 -10.62 7.36 5.10
C PRO A 34 -9.15 7.24 4.65
N VAL A 35 -8.76 6.04 4.22
CA VAL A 35 -7.40 5.75 3.71
C VAL A 35 -7.32 6.19 2.25
N SER A 36 -6.62 7.29 2.00
CA SER A 36 -6.46 7.85 0.64
C SER A 36 -5.21 7.37 -0.08
N TRP A 37 -4.19 6.90 0.65
CA TRP A 37 -2.97 6.36 0.06
C TRP A 37 -2.25 5.36 0.97
N ALA A 38 -1.34 4.57 0.41
CA ALA A 38 -0.49 3.62 1.14
C ALA A 38 0.98 3.71 0.71
N THR A 39 1.89 3.39 1.63
CA THR A 39 3.30 3.14 1.34
C THR A 39 3.72 1.76 1.81
N ALA A 40 4.62 1.10 1.08
CA ALA A 40 5.14 -0.21 1.47
C ALA A 40 6.55 -0.48 0.92
N ASP A 41 7.28 -1.35 1.64
CA ASP A 41 8.62 -1.79 1.26
C ASP A 41 8.62 -2.79 0.09
N GLU A 42 9.83 -3.12 -0.39
CA GLU A 42 10.06 -3.99 -1.55
C GLU A 42 9.43 -5.39 -1.40
N ALA A 43 9.36 -5.94 -0.19
CA ALA A 43 8.78 -7.26 0.05
C ALA A 43 7.30 -7.31 -0.31
N TYR A 44 6.60 -6.17 -0.24
CA TYR A 44 5.22 -6.03 -0.71
C TYR A 44 5.15 -5.79 -2.22
N GLY A 45 6.09 -5.02 -2.78
CA GLY A 45 6.11 -4.71 -4.21
C GLY A 45 6.50 -5.87 -5.11
N MET A 46 7.27 -6.84 -4.59
CA MET A 46 7.55 -8.13 -5.22
C MET A 46 6.26 -8.86 -5.61
N ASP A 47 5.25 -8.84 -4.74
CA ASP A 47 3.95 -9.46 -5.02
C ASP A 47 3.09 -8.49 -5.84
N TYR A 48 2.98 -8.74 -7.14
CA TYR A 48 2.11 -7.93 -8.01
C TYR A 48 0.66 -7.90 -7.53
N LYS A 49 0.19 -8.92 -6.78
CA LYS A 49 -1.18 -8.98 -6.25
C LYS A 49 -1.41 -7.91 -5.19
N PHE A 50 -0.39 -7.50 -4.46
CA PHE A 50 -0.48 -6.40 -3.50
C PHE A 50 -0.75 -5.07 -4.20
N ARG A 51 0.06 -4.71 -5.20
CA ARG A 51 -0.14 -3.49 -6.00
C ARG A 51 -1.47 -3.52 -6.75
N SER A 52 -1.81 -4.66 -7.36
CA SER A 52 -3.11 -4.83 -8.05
C SER A 52 -4.30 -4.71 -7.10
N PHE A 53 -4.17 -5.12 -5.84
CA PHE A 53 -5.21 -4.94 -4.83
C PHE A 53 -5.43 -3.46 -4.52
N LEU A 54 -4.37 -2.67 -4.33
CA LEU A 54 -4.46 -1.23 -4.10
C LEU A 54 -5.14 -0.52 -5.29
N GLU A 55 -4.77 -0.88 -6.52
CA GLU A 55 -5.37 -0.35 -7.75
C GLU A 55 -6.87 -0.64 -7.83
N ARG A 56 -7.29 -1.89 -7.60
CA ARG A 56 -8.72 -2.27 -7.61
C ARG A 56 -9.53 -1.58 -6.53
N ARG A 57 -8.92 -1.29 -5.37
CA ARG A 57 -9.57 -0.59 -4.27
C ARG A 57 -9.50 0.95 -4.42
N GLY A 58 -8.90 1.46 -5.49
CA GLY A 58 -8.77 2.90 -5.74
C GLY A 58 -7.82 3.63 -4.80
N VAL A 59 -6.92 2.90 -4.13
CA VAL A 59 -5.95 3.46 -3.17
C VAL A 59 -4.69 3.86 -3.91
N SER A 60 -4.33 5.14 -3.84
CA SER A 60 -3.07 5.64 -4.40
C SER A 60 -1.88 5.10 -3.60
N TYR A 61 -0.72 4.83 -4.23
CA TYR A 61 0.35 4.14 -3.51
C TYR A 61 1.77 4.47 -3.96
N VAL A 62 2.69 4.46 -3.00
CA VAL A 62 4.14 4.49 -3.23
C VAL A 62 4.72 3.20 -2.68
N VAL A 63 5.04 2.25 -3.55
CA VAL A 63 5.52 0.93 -3.14
C VAL A 63 6.86 0.67 -3.81
N ALA A 64 7.88 0.36 -3.01
CA ALA A 64 9.18 -0.05 -3.53
C ALA A 64 9.05 -1.39 -4.28
N VAL A 65 9.79 -1.56 -5.37
CA VAL A 65 9.83 -2.81 -6.14
C VAL A 65 11.27 -3.26 -6.33
N PRO A 66 11.53 -4.55 -6.52
CA PRO A 66 12.87 -5.01 -6.82
C PRO A 66 13.43 -4.41 -8.09
N LYS A 67 14.75 -4.26 -8.13
CA LYS A 67 15.47 -3.81 -9.33
C LYS A 67 15.14 -4.64 -10.57
N ASN A 68 14.88 -5.94 -10.40
CA ASN A 68 14.59 -6.87 -11.47
C ASN A 68 13.10 -6.98 -11.82
N GLN A 69 12.23 -6.21 -11.16
CA GLN A 69 10.81 -6.23 -11.42
C GLN A 69 10.51 -5.76 -12.84
N MET A 70 9.73 -6.55 -13.58
CA MET A 70 9.16 -6.13 -14.85
C MET A 70 7.98 -5.20 -14.61
N VAL A 71 7.96 -4.05 -15.29
CA VAL A 71 6.89 -3.05 -15.16
C VAL A 71 5.93 -3.16 -16.35
N ALA A 72 4.64 -3.35 -16.04
CA ALA A 72 3.58 -3.41 -17.03
C ALA A 72 3.45 -2.06 -17.76
N GLY A 73 3.54 -2.08 -19.09
CA GLY A 73 3.49 -0.89 -19.95
C GLY A 73 4.83 -0.46 -20.55
N ALA A 74 5.96 -0.96 -20.02
CA ALA A 74 7.29 -0.64 -20.55
C ALA A 74 8.02 -1.84 -21.17
N THR A 75 7.62 -3.09 -20.89
CA THR A 75 8.41 -4.31 -21.21
C THR A 75 9.88 -4.17 -20.79
N VAL A 76 10.13 -3.38 -19.75
CA VAL A 76 11.45 -2.98 -19.29
C VAL A 76 11.49 -3.16 -17.77
N ARG A 77 12.68 -3.48 -17.28
CA ARG A 77 12.93 -3.65 -15.87
C ARG A 77 12.89 -2.33 -15.11
N ALA A 78 12.55 -2.40 -13.83
CA ALA A 78 12.47 -1.23 -12.96
C ALA A 78 13.80 -0.44 -12.89
N ASP A 79 14.94 -1.13 -12.88
CA ASP A 79 16.27 -0.47 -12.89
C ASP A 79 16.52 0.31 -14.17
N THR A 80 16.24 -0.28 -15.33
CA THR A 80 16.37 0.41 -16.63
C THR A 80 15.37 1.57 -16.75
N LEU A 81 14.16 1.44 -16.20
CA LEU A 81 13.17 2.52 -16.16
C LEU A 81 13.64 3.73 -15.35
N GLY A 82 14.35 3.52 -14.23
CA GLY A 82 14.89 4.61 -13.42
C GLY A 82 15.81 5.54 -14.22
N HIS A 83 16.48 5.03 -15.24
CA HIS A 83 17.37 5.80 -16.13
C HIS A 83 16.63 6.53 -17.26
N MET A 84 15.40 6.15 -17.59
CA MET A 84 14.61 6.77 -18.68
C MET A 84 13.83 8.02 -18.24
N GLY A 85 13.96 8.41 -16.97
CA GLY A 85 13.23 9.53 -16.38
C GLY A 85 11.77 9.19 -16.04
N PRO A 86 11.06 10.11 -15.37
CA PRO A 86 9.69 9.85 -14.96
C PRO A 86 8.77 9.65 -16.17
N SER A 87 7.85 8.70 -16.04
CA SER A 87 6.80 8.50 -17.04
C SER A 87 6.02 9.80 -17.25
N ARG A 88 5.77 10.15 -18.52
CA ARG A 88 4.86 11.26 -18.88
C ARG A 88 3.38 10.91 -18.69
N ARG A 89 3.07 9.66 -18.29
CA ARG A 89 1.70 9.24 -18.02
C ARG A 89 1.16 10.02 -16.83
N LYS A 90 0.09 10.77 -17.06
CA LYS A 90 -0.61 11.49 -16.00
C LYS A 90 -1.06 10.48 -14.93
N PRO A 91 -0.84 10.76 -13.64
CA PRO A 91 -1.31 9.86 -12.59
C PRO A 91 -2.84 9.75 -12.62
N PRO A 92 -3.41 8.62 -12.19
CA PRO A 92 -4.86 8.44 -12.18
C PRO A 92 -5.50 9.49 -11.25
N PRO A 93 -6.78 9.85 -11.47
CA PRO A 93 -7.44 10.94 -10.74
C PRO A 93 -7.52 10.72 -9.23
N THR A 94 -7.27 9.50 -8.74
CA THR A 94 -7.16 9.16 -7.31
C THR A 94 -5.88 9.70 -6.65
N TRP A 95 -4.89 10.13 -7.44
CA TRP A 95 -3.68 10.78 -6.94
C TRP A 95 -3.94 12.28 -6.79
N HIS A 96 -4.38 12.65 -5.59
CA HIS A 96 -4.44 14.06 -5.20
C HIS A 96 -3.09 14.49 -4.65
N ALA A 97 -2.63 15.69 -5.03
CA ALA A 97 -1.56 16.34 -4.29
C ALA A 97 -2.04 16.51 -2.84
N MET A 98 -1.31 15.95 -1.88
CA MET A 98 -1.64 16.22 -0.48
C MET A 98 -1.49 17.72 -0.25
N PRO A 99 -2.52 18.41 0.28
CA PRO A 99 -2.25 19.70 0.89
C PRO A 99 -1.20 19.45 1.97
N SER A 100 -0.13 20.24 2.00
CA SER A 100 0.78 20.25 3.15
C SER A 100 -0.09 20.34 4.38
N THR A 101 0.04 19.39 5.30
CA THR A 101 -0.84 19.22 6.44
C THR A 101 -1.05 20.58 7.13
N ARG A 102 -2.17 21.26 6.86
CA ARG A 102 -2.67 22.27 7.77
C ARG A 102 -3.29 21.44 8.88
N SER A 103 -2.60 21.39 10.02
CA SER A 103 -3.17 20.87 11.26
C SER A 103 -4.62 21.35 11.34
N ARG A 104 -5.56 20.42 11.49
CA ARG A 104 -6.93 20.78 11.86
C ARG A 104 -6.79 21.58 13.17
N PRO A 105 -7.31 22.81 13.29
CA PRO A 105 -7.41 23.45 14.58
C PRO A 105 -8.17 22.49 15.49
N GLY A 106 -7.59 22.19 16.65
CA GLY A 106 -8.20 21.32 17.64
C GLY A 106 -9.61 21.79 17.96
N THR A 107 -10.57 20.92 17.71
CA THR A 107 -11.84 20.86 18.43
C THR A 107 -11.69 19.56 19.23
N GLY A 108 -11.39 19.56 20.54
CA GLY A 108 -12.15 20.23 21.59
C GLY A 108 -13.60 19.74 21.50
N CYS A 109 -14.16 18.88 22.33
CA CYS A 109 -13.76 18.31 23.61
C CYS A 109 -14.53 16.98 23.80
N CYS A 110 -14.14 16.14 24.78
CA CYS A 110 -15.12 15.37 25.56
C CYS A 110 -15.96 16.36 26.40
N PRO A 111 -17.25 16.11 26.62
CA PRO A 111 -17.67 15.07 27.56
C PRO A 111 -18.51 13.97 26.91
#